data_AF-V9IE18-F1
#
_entry.id   AF-V9IE18-F1
#
_cell.length_a   1.000
_cell.length_b   1.000
_cell.length_c   1.000
_cell.angle_alpha   90.00
_cell.angle_beta   90.00
_cell.angle_gamma   90.00
#
_symmetry.space_group_name_H-M   'P 1'
#
loop_
_entity.id
_entity.type
_entity.pdbx_description
1 polymer ?
#
loop_
_entity_poly.entity_id
_entity_poly.type
_entity_poly.pdbx_seq_one_letter_code
_entity_poly.pdbx_strand_id
1 'polypeptide(L)'
;MTLSIYLLAAIAALGTINALEGPNICTRQETYTVTVRISEQKPYTVRENTWCFSFPPRCSKYKVVFKTIFKEQELKKQRPVEECCKGFTETNDGDRCIPICSKDCIHGTCIAPDVCKCESGYGGPLCNYKCPPGKWGKSCVNGLHVVKMELLVNPI
;
A
#
# COMPACT_ATOMS: atom_id res chain seq x y z
N MET A 1 48.33 23.27 -10.85
CA MET A 1 47.12 23.89 -10.25
C MET A 1 45.93 22.95 -10.47
N THR A 2 45.97 21.81 -9.77
CA THR A 2 45.07 20.65 -9.88
C THR A 2 44.24 20.53 -8.61
N LEU A 3 43.43 21.56 -8.31
CA LEU A 3 42.67 21.64 -7.05
C LEU A 3 41.16 21.88 -7.25
N SER A 4 40.68 21.97 -8.48
CA SER A 4 39.24 22.18 -8.77
C SER A 4 38.49 20.90 -9.14
N ILE A 5 39.14 19.73 -9.00
CA ILE A 5 38.62 18.41 -9.43
C ILE A 5 37.58 17.82 -8.46
N TYR A 6 37.33 18.40 -7.29
CA TYR A 6 36.44 17.80 -6.27
C TYR A 6 35.22 18.65 -5.88
N LEU A 7 34.58 19.35 -6.83
CA LEU A 7 33.30 20.01 -6.57
C LEU A 7 32.19 19.66 -7.57
N LEU A 8 32.39 18.62 -8.40
CA LEU A 8 31.39 18.10 -9.34
C LEU A 8 30.86 16.71 -8.99
N ALA A 9 31.25 16.15 -7.84
CA ALA A 9 30.88 14.79 -7.45
C ALA A 9 30.08 14.78 -6.14
N ALA A 10 28.84 15.27 -6.18
CA ALA A 10 27.76 14.85 -5.27
C ALA A 10 26.46 15.61 -5.57
N ILE A 11 26.04 15.71 -6.83
CA ILE A 11 24.59 15.79 -7.07
C ILE A 11 24.11 14.37 -6.79
N ALA A 12 23.75 14.13 -5.53
CA ALA A 12 23.08 12.92 -5.14
C ALA A 12 21.90 12.76 -6.11
N ALA A 13 21.98 11.77 -6.99
CA ALA A 13 20.80 11.17 -7.56
C ALA A 13 20.08 10.57 -6.35
N LEU A 14 19.24 11.40 -5.71
CA LEU A 14 18.15 10.95 -4.87
C LEU A 14 17.29 10.13 -5.82
N GLY A 15 17.61 8.84 -5.92
CA GLY A 15 16.67 7.88 -6.45
C GLY A 15 15.42 8.07 -5.62
N THR A 16 14.36 8.55 -6.25
CA THR A 16 13.04 8.51 -5.66
C THR A 16 12.76 7.03 -5.44
N ILE A 17 12.89 6.59 -4.20
CA ILE A 17 12.20 5.39 -3.75
C ILE A 17 10.73 5.65 -4.05
N ASN A 18 10.16 4.88 -5.00
CA ASN A 18 8.73 4.85 -5.25
C ASN A 18 8.05 4.15 -4.06
N ALA A 19 8.14 4.76 -2.89
CA ALA A 19 7.29 4.50 -1.75
C ALA A 19 6.34 5.68 -1.73
N LEU A 20 5.03 5.42 -1.74
CA LEU A 20 4.07 6.49 -1.51
C LEU A 20 4.25 6.87 -0.02
N GLU A 21 5.12 7.81 0.29
CA GLU A 21 5.32 8.32 1.65
C GLU A 21 4.46 9.57 1.83
N GLY A 22 3.25 9.38 2.34
CA GLY A 22 2.27 10.44 2.57
C GLY A 22 1.23 10.08 3.62
N PRO A 23 0.42 11.04 4.10
CA PRO A 23 -0.70 10.76 5.00
C PRO A 23 -1.77 9.91 4.29
N ASN A 24 -2.38 8.96 5.01
CA ASN A 24 -3.48 8.08 4.55
C ASN A 24 -3.09 6.92 3.61
N ILE A 25 -1.90 6.34 3.79
CA ILE A 25 -1.44 5.15 3.07
C ILE A 25 -1.37 3.97 4.04
N CYS A 26 -1.92 2.84 3.61
CA CYS A 26 -2.13 1.64 4.41
C CYS A 26 -1.50 0.43 3.71
N THR A 27 -0.91 -0.50 4.47
CA THR A 27 -0.35 -1.74 3.90
C THR A 27 -1.35 -2.90 4.02
N ARG A 28 -1.69 -3.53 2.90
CA ARG A 28 -2.52 -4.74 2.83
C ARG A 28 -1.64 -5.98 2.64
N GLN A 29 -1.92 -7.06 3.37
CA GLN A 29 -1.25 -8.34 3.15
C GLN A 29 -1.94 -9.13 2.03
N GLU A 30 -1.31 -9.22 0.88
CA GLU A 30 -1.79 -10.02 -0.24
C GLU A 30 -1.12 -11.40 -0.26
N THR A 31 -1.91 -12.45 -0.45
CA THR A 31 -1.39 -13.82 -0.51
C THR A 31 -1.10 -14.18 -1.96
N TYR A 32 0.14 -14.54 -2.27
CA TYR A 32 0.59 -14.97 -3.59
C TYR A 32 1.03 -16.45 -3.57
N THR A 33 0.73 -17.19 -4.63
CA THR A 33 1.07 -18.60 -4.78
C THR A 33 2.40 -18.75 -5.51
N VAL A 34 3.32 -19.51 -4.91
CA VAL A 34 4.64 -19.82 -5.51
C VAL A 34 4.78 -21.31 -5.67
N THR A 35 5.18 -21.76 -6.86
CA THR A 35 5.54 -23.14 -7.14
C THR A 35 6.97 -23.41 -6.69
N VAL A 36 7.15 -24.23 -5.66
CA VAL A 36 8.46 -24.60 -5.10
C VAL A 36 8.73 -26.07 -5.39
N ARG A 37 9.96 -26.39 -5.81
CA ARG A 37 10.47 -27.76 -5.93
C ARG A 37 10.98 -28.26 -4.58
N ILE A 38 10.20 -29.10 -3.91
CA ILE A 38 10.56 -29.68 -2.61
C ILE A 38 11.24 -31.04 -2.82
N SER A 39 12.34 -31.27 -2.10
CA SER A 39 13.06 -32.56 -2.15
C SER A 39 12.45 -33.56 -1.18
N GLU A 40 11.93 -34.67 -1.70
CA GLU A 40 11.45 -35.83 -0.92
C GLU A 40 12.46 -36.99 -1.02
N GLN A 41 12.83 -37.61 0.10
CA GLN A 41 13.64 -38.84 0.13
C GLN A 41 12.73 -40.05 -0.07
N LYS A 42 12.89 -40.79 -1.18
CA LYS A 42 12.13 -42.02 -1.42
C LYS A 42 13.04 -43.25 -1.46
N PRO A 43 12.65 -44.37 -0.81
CA PRO A 43 13.42 -45.60 -0.88
C PRO A 43 13.22 -46.30 -2.24
N TYR A 44 14.32 -46.69 -2.88
CA TYR A 44 14.36 -47.50 -4.08
C TYR A 44 15.12 -48.79 -3.82
N THR A 45 14.62 -49.91 -4.34
CA THR A 45 15.31 -51.20 -4.25
C THR A 45 16.24 -51.35 -5.45
N VAL A 46 17.55 -51.30 -5.21
CA VAL A 46 18.57 -51.61 -6.23
C VAL A 46 19.11 -53.01 -6.01
N ARG A 47 19.47 -53.68 -7.11
CA ARG A 47 20.09 -55.01 -7.09
C ARG A 47 21.61 -54.84 -7.14
N GLU A 48 22.30 -55.33 -6.12
CA GLU A 48 23.76 -55.29 -6.00
C GLU A 48 24.31 -56.73 -5.99
N ASN A 49 25.51 -56.94 -6.52
CA ASN A 49 26.14 -58.25 -6.55
C ASN A 49 27.05 -58.40 -5.34
N THR A 50 26.76 -59.37 -4.49
CA THR A 50 27.54 -59.70 -3.29
C THR A 50 28.19 -61.07 -3.44
N TRP A 51 29.38 -61.22 -2.88
CA TRP A 51 30.09 -62.50 -2.89
C TRP A 51 29.33 -63.57 -2.08
N CYS A 52 29.24 -64.78 -2.62
CA CYS A 52 28.64 -65.93 -1.96
C CYS A 52 29.33 -67.23 -2.40
N PHE A 53 29.15 -68.32 -1.64
CA PHE A 53 29.83 -69.59 -1.89
C PHE A 53 29.17 -70.49 -2.97
N SER A 54 28.03 -70.08 -3.54
CA SER A 54 27.42 -70.79 -4.66
C SER A 54 28.16 -70.48 -5.96
N PHE A 55 28.56 -71.48 -6.76
CA PHE A 55 29.24 -71.29 -8.04
C PHE A 55 28.22 -70.92 -9.13
N PRO A 56 28.35 -69.79 -9.85
CA PRO A 56 29.39 -68.76 -9.79
C PRO A 56 29.26 -67.82 -8.56
N PRO A 57 30.37 -67.40 -7.91
CA PRO A 57 30.41 -66.81 -6.55
C PRO A 57 29.80 -65.40 -6.38
N ARG A 58 28.91 -64.98 -7.27
CA ARG A 58 28.17 -63.71 -7.21
C ARG A 58 26.68 -63.98 -7.05
N CYS A 59 26.15 -63.65 -5.88
CA CYS A 59 24.73 -63.66 -5.61
C CYS A 59 24.19 -62.23 -5.73
N SER A 60 22.99 -62.09 -6.30
CA SER A 60 22.33 -60.80 -6.33
C SER A 60 21.53 -60.56 -5.05
N LYS A 61 21.78 -59.47 -4.36
CA LYS A 61 21.05 -59.04 -3.17
C LYS A 61 20.35 -57.70 -3.46
N TYR A 62 19.11 -57.55 -2.98
CA TYR A 62 18.42 -56.26 -3.03
C TYR A 62 18.85 -55.40 -1.85
N LYS A 63 19.12 -54.12 -2.13
CA LYS A 63 19.49 -53.10 -1.15
C LYS A 63 18.55 -51.91 -1.31
N VAL A 64 18.02 -51.42 -0.20
CA VAL A 64 17.22 -50.19 -0.19
C VAL A 64 18.17 -49.01 -0.20
N VAL A 65 18.04 -48.15 -1.20
CA VAL A 65 18.77 -46.88 -1.31
C VAL A 65 17.79 -45.72 -1.37
N PHE A 66 18.01 -44.68 -0.59
CA PHE A 66 17.18 -43.48 -0.64
C PHE A 66 17.63 -42.62 -1.82
N LYS A 67 16.70 -42.25 -2.69
CA LYS A 67 16.91 -41.28 -3.77
C LYS A 67 16.11 -40.02 -3.47
N THR A 68 16.75 -38.88 -3.65
CA THR A 68 16.09 -37.57 -3.58
C THR A 68 15.28 -37.35 -4.84
N ILE A 69 13.97 -37.10 -4.69
CA ILE A 69 13.07 -36.73 -5.78
C ILE A 69 12.59 -35.31 -5.55
N PHE A 70 12.64 -34.46 -6.58
CA PHE A 70 12.04 -33.13 -6.53
C PHE A 70 10.56 -33.23 -6.92
N LYS A 71 9.68 -32.70 -6.07
CA LYS A 71 8.24 -32.60 -6.28
C LYS A 71 7.83 -31.12 -6.29
N GLU A 72 7.06 -30.72 -7.27
CA GLU A 72 6.50 -29.36 -7.32
C GLU A 72 5.33 -29.24 -6.34
N GLN A 73 5.34 -28.20 -5.52
CA GLN A 73 4.29 -27.90 -4.57
C GLN A 73 3.97 -26.41 -4.62
N GLU A 74 2.69 -26.06 -4.57
CA GLU A 74 2.24 -24.67 -4.47
C GLU A 74 2.21 -24.23 -3.01
N LEU A 75 3.04 -23.24 -2.67
CA LEU A 75 3.07 -22.63 -1.35
C LEU A 75 2.43 -21.25 -1.41
N LYS A 76 1.51 -20.99 -0.47
CA LYS A 76 0.93 -19.67 -0.26
C LYS A 76 1.89 -18.83 0.58
N LYS A 77 2.36 -17.72 0.01
CA LYS A 77 3.21 -16.73 0.67
C LYS A 77 2.45 -15.41 0.81
N GLN A 78 2.84 -14.57 1.75
CA GLN A 78 2.24 -13.24 1.96
C GLN A 78 3.21 -12.14 1.52
N ARG A 79 2.71 -11.13 0.83
CA ARG A 79 3.44 -9.93 0.42
C ARG A 79 2.67 -8.68 0.89
N PRO A 80 3.32 -7.70 1.55
CA PRO A 80 2.70 -6.41 1.83
C PRO A 80 2.58 -5.61 0.52
N VAL A 81 1.41 -5.05 0.26
CA VAL A 81 1.11 -4.15 -0.85
C VAL A 81 0.59 -2.84 -0.29
N GLU A 82 1.07 -1.72 -0.80
CA GLU A 82 0.65 -0.38 -0.38
C GLU A 82 -0.61 0.04 -1.13
N GLU A 83 -1.61 0.51 -0.41
CA GLU A 83 -2.88 1.03 -0.96
C GLU A 83 -3.34 2.27 -0.18
N CYS A 84 -4.18 3.11 -0.79
CA CYS A 84 -4.84 4.18 -0.05
C CYS A 84 -5.72 3.60 1.07
N CYS A 85 -5.70 4.24 2.24
CA CYS A 85 -6.53 3.82 3.35
C CYS A 85 -8.03 3.87 3.01
N LYS A 86 -8.84 3.08 3.75
CA LYS A 86 -10.29 3.02 3.55
C LYS A 86 -10.92 4.42 3.59
N GLY A 87 -11.70 4.74 2.56
CA GLY A 87 -12.33 6.06 2.40
C GLY A 87 -11.45 7.09 1.68
N PHE A 88 -10.31 6.68 1.11
CA PHE A 88 -9.50 7.50 0.21
C PHE A 88 -9.40 6.82 -1.16
N THR A 89 -9.26 7.63 -2.22
CA THR A 89 -9.05 7.18 -3.61
C THR A 89 -7.79 7.82 -4.17
N GLU A 90 -7.19 7.17 -5.15
CA GLU A 90 -6.03 7.71 -5.88
C GLU A 90 -6.46 8.87 -6.80
N THR A 91 -5.58 9.85 -6.94
CA THR A 91 -5.69 10.89 -7.97
C THR A 91 -5.33 10.32 -9.35
N ASN A 92 -5.71 10.99 -10.45
CA ASN A 92 -5.37 10.57 -11.82
C ASN A 92 -3.86 10.33 -12.04
N ASP A 93 -3.01 11.00 -11.27
CA ASP A 93 -1.56 10.88 -11.34
C ASP A 93 -0.99 9.74 -10.45
N GLY A 94 -1.82 9.08 -9.64
CA GLY A 94 -1.41 7.95 -8.78
C GLY A 94 -0.56 8.32 -7.54
N ASP A 95 -0.11 9.57 -7.43
CA ASP A 95 0.85 9.99 -6.40
C ASP A 95 0.21 10.34 -5.04
N ARG A 96 -1.11 10.51 -4.96
CA ARG A 96 -1.81 11.04 -3.78
C ARG A 96 -3.15 10.36 -3.51
N CYS A 97 -3.39 10.05 -2.24
CA CYS A 97 -4.67 9.58 -1.72
C CYS A 97 -5.55 10.76 -1.29
N ILE A 98 -6.68 10.97 -1.98
CA ILE A 98 -7.69 11.99 -1.67
C ILE A 98 -8.90 11.38 -0.95
N PRO A 99 -9.55 12.07 0.00
CA PRO A 99 -10.70 11.53 0.72
C PRO A 99 -11.91 11.38 -0.21
N ILE A 100 -12.68 10.32 0.01
CA ILE A 100 -13.94 10.02 -0.68
C ILE A 100 -15.09 10.57 0.16
N CYS A 101 -15.95 11.38 -0.47
CA CYS A 101 -17.22 11.80 0.11
C CYS A 101 -18.36 11.08 -0.65
N SER A 102 -19.28 10.41 0.06
CA SER A 102 -20.40 9.68 -0.54
C SER A 102 -21.33 10.56 -1.38
N LYS A 103 -21.37 11.86 -1.06
CA LYS A 103 -22.05 12.90 -1.80
C LYS A 103 -21.12 14.10 -1.90
N ASP A 104 -21.12 14.75 -3.05
CA ASP A 104 -20.26 15.91 -3.26
C ASP A 104 -20.62 17.07 -2.33
N CYS A 105 -19.58 17.73 -1.82
CA CYS A 105 -19.70 18.96 -1.07
C CYS A 105 -20.04 20.09 -2.06
N ILE A 106 -21.25 20.66 -2.01
CA ILE A 106 -21.72 21.62 -3.02
C ILE A 106 -20.94 22.94 -2.94
N HIS A 107 -20.80 23.48 -1.74
CA HIS A 107 -20.06 24.71 -1.43
C HIS A 107 -18.95 24.41 -0.42
N GLY A 108 -18.00 23.57 -0.81
CA GLY A 108 -16.91 23.16 0.06
C GLY A 108 -16.01 22.09 -0.54
N THR A 109 -15.03 21.64 0.25
CA THR A 109 -14.09 20.60 -0.13
C THR A 109 -14.15 19.42 0.82
N CYS A 110 -13.99 18.19 0.29
CA CYS A 110 -13.89 16.99 1.09
C CYS A 110 -12.50 16.96 1.77
N ILE A 111 -12.47 16.94 3.11
CA ILE A 111 -11.21 16.97 3.88
C ILE A 111 -10.91 15.65 4.59
N ALA A 112 -11.93 14.81 4.76
CA ALA A 112 -11.86 13.47 5.33
C ALA A 112 -13.07 12.66 4.82
N PRO A 113 -13.07 11.33 4.97
CA PRO A 113 -14.17 10.49 4.51
C PRO A 113 -15.53 10.99 5.05
N ASP A 114 -16.44 11.34 4.14
CA ASP A 114 -17.76 11.94 4.44
C ASP A 114 -17.74 13.22 5.31
N VAL A 115 -16.63 13.97 5.28
CA VAL A 115 -16.49 15.25 5.99
C VAL A 115 -16.17 16.38 5.02
N CYS A 116 -17.18 17.23 4.79
CA CYS A 116 -17.04 18.47 4.04
C CYS A 116 -16.55 19.64 4.91
N LYS A 117 -15.57 20.38 4.40
CA LYS A 117 -15.21 21.71 4.86
C LYS A 117 -16.01 22.73 4.04
N CYS A 118 -17.03 23.31 4.66
CA CYS A 118 -17.87 24.31 4.00
C CYS A 118 -17.17 25.66 3.87
N GLU A 119 -17.47 26.34 2.77
CA GLU A 119 -17.12 27.73 2.55
C GLU A 119 -17.86 28.66 3.52
N SER A 120 -17.33 29.88 3.69
CA SER A 120 -17.96 30.91 4.52
C SER A 120 -19.37 31.23 4.04
N GLY A 121 -20.34 31.29 4.96
CA GLY A 121 -21.74 31.52 4.60
C GLY A 121 -22.51 30.25 4.24
N TYR A 122 -21.88 29.07 4.30
CA TYR A 122 -22.52 27.78 4.01
C TYR A 122 -22.35 26.76 5.13
N GLY A 123 -23.35 25.90 5.27
CA GLY A 123 -23.40 24.88 6.31
C GLY A 123 -24.25 23.67 5.95
N GLY A 124 -24.35 22.74 6.89
CA GLY A 124 -24.90 21.41 6.68
C GLY A 124 -23.84 20.35 6.42
N PRO A 125 -24.23 19.07 6.38
CA PRO A 125 -23.32 17.95 6.14
C PRO A 125 -22.67 18.00 4.74
N LEU A 126 -23.37 18.58 3.75
CA LEU A 126 -22.93 18.69 2.34
C LEU A 126 -22.69 20.14 1.90
N CYS A 127 -22.69 21.08 2.85
CA CYS A 127 -22.56 22.51 2.57
C CYS A 127 -23.64 23.06 1.61
N ASN A 128 -24.86 22.53 1.73
CA ASN A 128 -25.99 22.88 0.87
C ASN A 128 -26.88 24.00 1.47
N TYR A 129 -26.72 24.33 2.75
CA TYR A 129 -27.51 25.37 3.41
C TYR A 129 -26.74 26.69 3.48
N LYS A 130 -27.45 27.82 3.33
CA LYS A 130 -26.90 29.14 3.61
C LYS A 130 -26.95 29.43 5.12
N CYS A 131 -25.82 29.82 5.70
CA CYS A 131 -25.71 30.28 7.08
C CYS A 131 -25.87 31.80 7.18
N PRO A 132 -26.15 32.35 8.38
CA PRO A 132 -26.07 33.78 8.64
C PRO A 132 -24.69 34.36 8.27
N PRO A 133 -24.59 35.67 7.97
CA PRO A 133 -23.34 36.29 7.55
C PRO A 133 -22.22 36.04 8.59
N GLY A 134 -21.06 35.62 8.10
CA GLY A 134 -19.88 35.35 8.93
C GLY A 134 -19.85 33.99 9.64
N LYS A 135 -20.84 33.11 9.40
CA LYS A 135 -20.88 31.74 9.96
C LYS A 135 -20.78 30.67 8.88
N TRP A 136 -20.27 29.49 9.24
CA TRP A 136 -20.10 28.32 8.37
C TRP A 136 -19.99 27.00 9.16
N GLY A 137 -19.92 25.89 8.42
CA GLY A 137 -19.69 24.53 8.94
C GLY A 137 -20.98 23.73 9.13
N LYS A 138 -20.86 22.46 9.58
CA LYS A 138 -21.97 21.50 9.60
C LYS A 138 -23.25 22.03 10.29
N SER A 139 -23.11 22.82 11.34
CA SER A 139 -24.23 23.43 12.09
C SER A 139 -24.13 24.95 12.19
N CYS A 140 -23.43 25.64 11.26
CA CYS A 140 -23.20 27.09 11.31
C CYS A 140 -22.61 27.59 12.64
N VAL A 141 -21.81 26.77 13.34
CA VAL A 141 -21.20 27.10 14.63
C VAL A 141 -19.85 27.79 14.47
N ASN A 142 -19.16 27.52 13.37
CA ASN A 142 -17.87 28.15 13.10
C ASN A 142 -18.15 29.53 12.53
N GLY A 143 -17.50 30.55 13.07
CA GLY A 143 -17.69 31.90 12.58
C GLY A 143 -16.70 32.85 13.21
N LEU A 144 -16.41 33.93 12.50
CA LEU A 144 -15.88 35.11 13.15
C LEU A 144 -17.02 35.77 13.92
N HIS A 145 -16.76 36.20 15.15
CA HIS A 145 -17.65 37.13 15.82
C HIS A 145 -17.68 38.39 14.96
N VAL A 146 -18.76 38.57 14.19
CA VAL A 146 -18.95 39.78 13.39
C VAL A 146 -19.08 40.92 14.39
N VAL A 147 -17.99 41.65 14.65
CA VAL A 147 -18.12 42.99 15.22
C VAL A 147 -18.88 43.74 14.15
N LYS A 148 -20.15 44.01 14.46
CA LYS A 148 -21.15 44.66 13.64
C LYS A 148 -20.50 45.86 12.92
N MET A 149 -20.14 45.70 11.65
CA MET A 149 -19.79 46.82 10.77
C MET A 149 -21.11 47.41 10.28
N GLU A 150 -21.89 47.97 11.20
CA GLU A 150 -22.93 48.93 10.85
C GLU A 150 -22.37 50.32 11.12
N LEU A 151 -22.62 51.23 10.17
CA LEU A 151 -22.32 52.67 10.15
C LEU A 151 -20.97 53.08 9.53
N LEU A 152 -20.89 53.04 8.20
CA LEU A 152 -20.48 54.22 7.41
C LEU A 152 -21.25 54.24 6.08
N VAL A 153 -22.58 54.32 6.15
CA VAL A 153 -23.32 55.06 5.12
C VAL A 153 -23.54 56.44 5.72
N ASN A 154 -22.63 57.37 5.43
CA ASN A 154 -22.89 58.79 5.67
C ASN A 154 -23.86 59.27 4.59
N PRO A 155 -25.08 59.72 4.93
CA PRO A 155 -25.82 60.58 4.02
C PRO A 155 -25.19 61.97 4.09
N ILE A 156 -24.46 62.36 3.04
CA ILE A 156 -24.23 63.77 2.68
C ILE A 156 -24.71 63.92 1.25
#